data_AF-V2Z8N9-F1
#
_entry.id   AF-V2Z8N9-F1
#
_cell.length_a   1.000
_cell.length_b   1.000
_cell.length_c   1.000
_cell.angle_alpha   90.00
_cell.angle_beta   90.00
_cell.angle_gamma   90.00
#
_symmetry.space_group_name_H-M   'P 1'
#
loop_
_entity.id
_entity.type
_entity.pdbx_description
1 polymer ?
#
loop_
_entity_poly.entity_id
_entity_poly.type
_entity_poly.pdbx_seq_one_letter_code
_entity_poly.pdbx_strand_id
1 'polypeptide(L)'
;MGKDFRPNIHFTAPKNWINDPNGMVYFNGEYHLFYQHYPEATNWGPMHWGHAVTRDLIHWEHKPVALYPDELGFIFSGSAVIDKENVSGFGVNGKPPIVAVFTNHGLEDGKEVQSIAYSTDYEHFEKYYGNPVIVNERKK
;
A
#
# COMPACT_ATOMS: atom_id res chain seq x y z
N MET A 1 36.27 5.72 4.54
CA MET A 1 34.89 5.27 4.80
C MET A 1 33.95 6.30 4.21
N GLY A 2 33.01 5.88 3.37
CA GLY A 2 32.02 6.79 2.77
C GLY A 2 31.07 7.34 3.83
N LYS A 3 30.54 8.54 3.60
CA LYS A 3 29.55 9.17 4.48
C LYS A 3 28.25 8.36 4.42
N ASP A 4 27.77 7.91 5.58
CA ASP A 4 26.44 7.33 5.70
C ASP A 4 25.40 8.46 5.67
N PHE A 5 24.46 8.38 4.75
CA PHE A 5 23.39 9.35 4.56
C PHE A 5 22.04 8.83 5.09
N ARG A 6 21.99 7.64 5.69
CA ARG A 6 20.76 7.10 6.27
C ARG A 6 20.29 8.00 7.42
N PRO A 7 19.09 8.61 7.35
CA PRO A 7 18.57 9.43 8.43
C PRO A 7 18.30 8.61 9.68
N ASN A 8 18.58 9.18 10.86
CA ASN A 8 18.32 8.51 12.15
C ASN A 8 16.86 8.60 12.60
N ILE A 9 16.11 9.63 12.18
CA ILE A 9 14.75 9.94 12.67
C ILE A 9 13.73 10.15 11.55
N HIS A 10 14.09 9.89 10.29
CA HIS A 10 13.15 9.91 9.17
C HIS A 10 13.01 8.50 8.62
N PHE A 11 11.79 8.13 8.25
CA PHE A 11 11.51 6.84 7.67
C PHE A 11 12.29 6.63 6.36
N THR A 12 12.85 5.44 6.20
CA THR A 12 13.43 4.94 4.95
C THR A 12 13.10 3.46 4.84
N ALA A 13 12.92 2.93 3.63
CA ALA A 13 12.80 1.49 3.45
C ALA A 13 14.07 0.75 3.93
N PRO A 14 13.99 -0.56 4.20
CA PRO A 14 15.17 -1.37 4.52
C PRO A 14 16.23 -1.32 3.41
N LYS A 15 15.79 -1.23 2.15
CA LYS A 15 16.62 -1.12 0.96
C LYS A 15 15.85 -0.43 -0.17
N ASN A 16 16.58 0.03 -1.19
CA ASN A 16 16.05 0.37 -2.51
C ASN A 16 15.05 1.55 -2.56
N TRP A 17 14.34 1.69 -3.69
CA TRP A 17 13.59 2.89 -4.02
C TRP A 17 12.26 2.99 -3.27
N ILE A 18 11.96 4.19 -2.77
CA ILE A 18 10.64 4.60 -2.29
C ILE A 18 10.28 5.99 -2.81
N ASN A 19 8.99 6.29 -2.89
CA ASN A 19 8.49 7.66 -3.12
C ASN A 19 7.30 7.96 -2.21
N ASP A 20 6.09 8.06 -2.75
CA ASP A 20 4.93 8.60 -2.06
C ASP A 20 4.56 7.77 -0.81
N PRO A 21 4.20 8.41 0.32
CA PRO A 21 3.47 7.71 1.37
C PRO A 21 2.07 7.34 0.87
N ASN A 22 1.59 6.17 1.28
CA ASN A 22 0.28 5.63 0.90
C ASN A 22 -0.46 5.12 2.13
N GLY A 23 -1.78 4.98 1.99
CA GLY A 23 -2.59 4.16 2.90
C GLY A 23 -2.51 4.48 4.40
N MET A 24 -2.09 5.67 4.79
CA MET A 24 -1.78 5.95 6.19
C MET A 24 -3.05 5.91 7.05
N VAL A 25 -3.10 4.98 8.02
CA VAL A 25 -4.24 4.80 8.93
C VAL A 25 -3.76 4.60 10.36
N TYR A 26 -4.59 5.01 11.32
CA TYR A 26 -4.36 4.74 12.73
C TYR A 26 -5.49 3.87 13.28
N PHE A 27 -5.13 2.75 13.90
CA PHE A 27 -6.09 1.83 14.48
C PHE A 27 -5.49 1.11 15.70
N ASN A 28 -6.28 0.95 16.76
CA ASN A 28 -5.90 0.20 17.98
C ASN A 28 -4.51 0.56 18.56
N GLY A 29 -4.16 1.85 18.56
CA GLY A 29 -2.89 2.30 19.14
C GLY A 29 -1.71 2.29 18.17
N GLU A 30 -1.91 1.94 16.91
CA GLU A 30 -0.85 1.72 15.93
C GLU A 30 -1.12 2.51 14.63
N TYR A 31 -0.10 3.20 14.15
CA TYR A 31 -0.09 3.85 12.84
C TYR A 31 0.47 2.88 11.81
N HIS A 32 -0.24 2.70 10.70
CA HIS A 32 0.24 2.01 9.52
C HIS A 32 0.70 3.05 8.50
N LEU A 33 1.92 2.90 7.99
CA LEU A 33 2.44 3.62 6.85
C LEU A 33 2.63 2.61 5.72
N PHE A 34 1.92 2.83 4.62
CA PHE A 34 2.27 2.21 3.35
C PHE A 34 3.05 3.21 2.51
N TYR A 35 3.78 2.73 1.51
CA TYR A 35 4.58 3.60 0.66
C TYR A 35 4.88 2.92 -0.67
N GLN A 36 4.97 3.72 -1.73
CA GLN A 36 5.44 3.23 -3.02
C GLN A 36 6.84 2.66 -2.86
N HIS A 37 7.05 1.43 -3.32
CA HIS A 37 8.31 0.70 -3.12
C HIS A 37 8.71 -0.13 -4.33
N TYR A 38 9.99 -0.04 -4.73
CA TYR A 38 10.60 -1.03 -5.61
C TYR A 38 11.69 -1.80 -4.84
N PRO A 39 11.44 -3.07 -4.48
CA PRO A 39 12.34 -3.83 -3.61
C PRO A 39 13.60 -4.35 -4.29
N GLU A 40 13.75 -4.20 -5.61
CA GLU A 40 14.84 -4.80 -6.39
C GLU A 40 15.94 -3.81 -6.81
N ALA A 41 15.65 -2.51 -6.95
CA ALA A 41 16.66 -1.53 -7.36
C ALA A 41 16.47 -0.13 -6.76
N THR A 42 17.52 0.69 -6.86
CA THR A 42 17.58 2.05 -6.32
C THR A 42 17.04 3.12 -7.27
N ASN A 43 16.33 2.73 -8.32
CA ASN A 43 15.64 3.61 -9.27
C ASN A 43 14.15 3.26 -9.29
N TRP A 44 13.34 4.07 -9.95
CA TRP A 44 11.93 3.76 -10.13
C TRP A 44 11.75 2.48 -10.99
N GLY A 45 10.73 1.67 -10.69
CA GLY A 45 10.48 0.39 -11.36
C GLY A 45 9.07 -0.17 -11.07
N PRO A 46 8.86 -1.49 -11.18
CA PRO A 46 7.63 -2.15 -10.76
C PRO A 46 7.22 -1.78 -9.33
N MET A 47 6.16 -0.99 -9.21
CA MET A 47 5.74 -0.42 -7.94
C MET A 47 4.89 -1.37 -7.10
N HIS A 48 5.25 -1.46 -5.83
CA HIS A 48 4.58 -2.18 -4.77
C HIS A 48 4.12 -1.18 -3.71
N TRP A 49 3.27 -1.63 -2.78
CA TRP A 49 3.14 -0.96 -1.48
C TRP A 49 3.98 -1.69 -0.43
N GLY A 50 5.07 -1.05 0.01
CA GLY A 50 5.74 -1.43 1.24
C GLY A 50 4.87 -1.10 2.46
N HIS A 51 5.22 -1.64 3.63
CA HIS A 51 4.45 -1.46 4.87
C HIS A 51 5.37 -1.35 6.08
N ALA A 52 5.06 -0.41 6.96
CA ALA A 52 5.65 -0.29 8.27
C ALA A 52 4.60 0.18 9.29
N VAL A 53 4.83 -0.12 10.56
CA VAL A 53 3.96 0.30 11.66
C VAL A 53 4.75 1.02 12.75
N THR A 54 4.05 1.84 13.54
CA THR A 54 4.63 2.56 14.68
C THR A 54 3.56 2.93 15.69
N ARG A 55 3.97 3.20 16.93
CA ARG A 55 3.10 3.74 17.99
C ARG A 55 3.34 5.22 18.27
N ASP A 56 4.42 5.79 17.74
CA ASP A 56 4.89 7.14 18.10
C ASP A 56 5.36 7.99 16.91
N LEU A 57 5.24 7.48 15.67
CA LEU A 57 5.67 8.15 14.43
C LEU A 57 7.18 8.37 14.29
N ILE A 58 7.98 7.79 15.19
CA ILE A 58 9.44 7.93 15.23
C ILE A 58 10.10 6.56 15.06
N HIS A 59 9.67 5.56 15.82
CA HIS A 59 10.23 4.21 15.81
C HIS A 59 9.36 3.29 14.95
N TRP A 60 9.90 2.88 13.80
CA TRP A 60 9.17 2.12 12.79
C TRP A 60 9.58 0.65 12.78
N GLU A 61 8.60 -0.24 12.78
CA GLU A 61 8.77 -1.66 12.52
C GLU A 61 8.40 -1.95 11.06
N HIS A 62 9.34 -2.50 10.30
CA HIS A 62 9.09 -2.89 8.91
C HIS A 62 8.30 -4.20 8.84
N LYS A 63 7.24 -4.20 8.02
CA LYS A 63 6.39 -5.35 7.75
C LYS A 63 6.66 -5.89 6.34
N PRO A 64 6.16 -7.09 5.99
CA PRO A 64 6.20 -7.56 4.61
C PRO A 64 5.56 -6.55 3.64
N VAL A 65 5.92 -6.64 2.35
CA VAL A 65 5.25 -5.87 1.30
C VAL A 65 3.75 -6.23 1.30
N ALA A 66 2.90 -5.20 1.33
CA ALA A 66 1.46 -5.35 1.45
C ALA A 66 0.80 -5.66 0.10
N LEU A 67 1.17 -4.93 -0.96
CA LEU A 67 0.59 -5.11 -2.30
C LEU A 67 1.69 -5.29 -3.35
N TYR A 68 1.57 -6.37 -4.11
CA TYR A 68 2.43 -6.69 -5.25
C TYR A 68 1.72 -6.38 -6.57
N PRO A 69 2.46 -5.97 -7.63
CA PRO A 69 1.94 -5.93 -8.99
C PRO A 69 1.25 -7.24 -9.41
N ASP A 70 0.30 -7.14 -10.33
CA ASP A 70 -0.42 -8.28 -10.92
C ASP A 70 -0.70 -8.05 -12.41
N GLU A 71 -1.61 -8.84 -12.98
CA GLU A 71 -2.07 -8.71 -14.36
C GLU A 71 -2.68 -7.35 -14.70
N LEU A 72 -3.19 -6.58 -13.71
CA LEU A 72 -3.67 -5.21 -13.93
C LEU A 72 -2.53 -4.18 -13.93
N GLY A 73 -1.33 -4.57 -13.52
CA GLY A 73 -0.10 -3.80 -13.64
C GLY A 73 0.50 -3.38 -12.30
N PHE A 74 1.25 -2.28 -12.31
CA PHE A 74 1.94 -1.79 -11.11
C PHE A 74 0.95 -1.21 -10.09
N ILE A 75 1.34 -1.26 -8.82
CA ILE A 75 0.56 -0.71 -7.71
C ILE A 75 1.03 0.72 -7.47
N PHE A 76 0.22 1.68 -7.92
CA PHE A 76 0.44 3.10 -7.72
C PHE A 76 -0.19 3.58 -6.42
N SER A 77 0.07 4.85 -6.11
CA SER A 77 -0.35 5.50 -4.87
C SER A 77 -1.85 5.40 -4.63
N GLY A 78 -2.22 5.60 -3.36
CA GLY A 78 -3.60 5.51 -2.91
C GLY A 78 -3.74 5.70 -1.40
N SER A 79 -4.91 5.39 -0.90
CA SER A 79 -5.32 5.60 0.48
C SER A 79 -5.85 4.32 1.11
N ALA A 80 -6.09 4.35 2.42
CA ALA A 80 -6.70 3.24 3.13
C ALA A 80 -7.62 3.78 4.22
N VAL A 81 -8.59 2.97 4.61
CA VAL A 81 -9.56 3.28 5.67
C VAL A 81 -9.78 2.07 6.56
N ILE A 82 -10.15 2.31 7.82
CA ILE A 82 -10.69 1.27 8.69
C ILE A 82 -12.20 1.22 8.47
N ASP A 83 -12.68 0.13 7.88
CA ASP A 83 -14.11 -0.08 7.65
C ASP A 83 -14.79 -0.64 8.92
N LYS A 84 -15.00 0.25 9.90
CA LYS A 84 -15.50 -0.10 11.23
C LYS A 84 -16.88 -0.74 11.22
N GLU A 85 -17.72 -0.34 10.27
CA GLU A 85 -19.10 -0.81 10.14
C GLU A 85 -19.21 -2.02 9.21
N ASN A 86 -18.08 -2.49 8.67
CA ASN A 86 -18.03 -3.59 7.72
C ASN A 86 -18.97 -3.38 6.51
N VAL A 87 -19.02 -2.14 6.00
CA VAL A 87 -19.85 -1.79 4.83
C VAL A 87 -19.41 -2.57 3.59
N SER A 88 -18.11 -2.85 3.48
CA SER A 88 -17.53 -3.67 2.41
C SER A 88 -17.89 -5.16 2.51
N GLY A 89 -18.24 -5.64 3.71
CA GLY A 89 -18.47 -7.07 3.98
C GLY A 89 -17.20 -7.90 4.15
N PHE A 90 -15.99 -7.32 4.05
CA PHE A 90 -14.72 -8.03 4.16
C PHE A 90 -14.28 -8.39 5.58
N GLY A 91 -14.93 -7.84 6.60
CA GLY A 91 -14.66 -8.13 8.01
C GLY A 91 -14.95 -9.57 8.38
N VAL A 92 -14.08 -10.17 9.20
CA VAL A 92 -14.16 -11.58 9.63
C VAL A 92 -14.15 -11.63 11.15
N ASN A 93 -15.03 -12.45 11.74
CA ASN A 93 -15.11 -12.68 13.20
C ASN A 93 -15.23 -11.38 14.02
N GLY A 94 -15.98 -10.41 13.51
CA GLY A 94 -16.18 -9.11 14.17
C GLY A 94 -14.99 -8.16 14.11
N LYS A 95 -13.91 -8.51 13.40
CA LYS A 95 -12.79 -7.61 13.15
C LYS A 95 -13.09 -6.70 11.95
N PRO A 96 -13.03 -5.37 12.10
CA PRO A 96 -13.16 -4.47 10.97
C PRO A 96 -11.92 -4.60 10.08
N PRO A 97 -12.05 -4.63 8.75
CA PRO A 97 -10.91 -4.69 7.85
C PRO A 97 -10.28 -3.30 7.65
N ILE A 98 -8.99 -3.28 7.32
CA ILE A 98 -8.42 -2.16 6.55
C ILE A 98 -8.85 -2.39 5.10
N VAL A 99 -9.38 -1.37 4.43
CA VAL A 99 -9.62 -1.36 2.99
C VAL A 99 -8.67 -0.35 2.36
N ALA A 100 -7.75 -0.84 1.52
CA ALA A 100 -6.88 -0.02 0.69
C ALA A 100 -7.57 0.25 -0.65
N VAL A 101 -7.48 1.49 -1.13
CA VAL A 101 -7.89 1.92 -2.47
C VAL A 101 -6.65 2.43 -3.18
N PHE A 102 -6.32 1.87 -4.34
CA PHE A 102 -5.08 2.14 -5.05
C PHE A 102 -5.29 2.19 -6.55
N THR A 103 -4.36 2.85 -7.24
CA THR A 103 -4.33 2.86 -8.71
C THR A 103 -3.57 1.64 -9.21
N ASN A 104 -4.14 0.87 -10.12
CA ASN A 104 -3.36 -0.02 -10.99
C ASN A 104 -2.93 0.76 -12.23
N HIS A 105 -1.64 0.73 -12.55
CA HIS A 105 -1.09 1.30 -13.78
C HIS A 105 -0.76 0.17 -14.77
N GLY A 106 -1.55 0.07 -15.84
CA GLY A 106 -1.44 -0.95 -16.87
C GLY A 106 -0.14 -0.83 -17.67
N LEU A 107 0.60 -1.94 -17.79
CA LEU A 107 1.94 -1.94 -18.41
C LEU A 107 1.92 -1.79 -19.92
N GLU A 108 0.86 -2.30 -20.57
CA GLU A 108 0.76 -2.31 -22.03
C GLU A 108 0.08 -1.05 -22.57
N ASP A 109 -0.96 -0.57 -21.88
CA ASP A 109 -1.82 0.50 -22.37
C ASP A 109 -1.73 1.81 -21.57
N GLY A 110 -0.95 1.81 -20.47
CA GLY A 110 -0.77 2.96 -19.58
C GLY A 110 -2.05 3.41 -18.89
N LYS A 111 -3.12 2.60 -18.88
CA LYS A 111 -4.37 2.99 -18.22
C LYS A 111 -4.23 2.92 -16.71
N GLU A 112 -4.81 3.90 -16.05
CA GLU A 112 -4.84 4.00 -14.59
C GLU A 112 -6.25 3.77 -14.06
N VAL A 113 -6.50 2.59 -13.51
CA VAL A 113 -7.81 2.17 -12.99
C VAL A 113 -7.77 2.02 -11.47
N GLN A 114 -8.91 2.14 -10.79
CA GLN A 114 -8.94 2.12 -9.33
C GLN A 114 -9.38 0.75 -8.82
N SER A 115 -8.59 0.21 -7.91
CA SER A 115 -8.75 -1.12 -7.33
C SER A 115 -8.78 -1.03 -5.81
N ILE A 116 -9.28 -2.09 -5.18
CA ILE A 116 -9.28 -2.20 -3.72
C ILE A 116 -8.64 -3.50 -3.24
N ALA A 117 -8.06 -3.45 -2.05
CA ALA A 117 -7.60 -4.61 -1.30
C ALA A 117 -8.05 -4.49 0.15
N TYR A 118 -8.08 -5.60 0.87
CA TYR A 118 -8.51 -5.62 2.26
C TYR A 118 -7.63 -6.50 3.14
N SER A 119 -7.60 -6.21 4.42
CA SER A 119 -6.86 -6.98 5.42
C SER A 119 -7.62 -7.03 6.74
N THR A 120 -7.71 -8.21 7.35
CA THR A 120 -8.32 -8.42 8.68
C THR A 120 -7.29 -8.78 9.77
N ASP A 121 -6.03 -9.01 9.37
CA ASP A 121 -4.87 -9.14 10.27
C ASP A 121 -3.98 -7.88 10.26
N TYR A 122 -4.31 -6.91 9.42
CA TYR A 122 -3.67 -5.61 9.26
C TYR A 122 -2.24 -5.63 8.72
N GLU A 123 -1.78 -6.80 8.25
CA GLU A 123 -0.45 -7.01 7.69
C GLU A 123 -0.52 -7.62 6.28
N HIS A 124 -1.36 -8.63 6.06
CA HIS A 124 -1.51 -9.29 4.78
C HIS A 124 -2.75 -8.76 4.05
N PHE A 125 -2.56 -8.31 2.82
CA PHE A 125 -3.63 -7.71 2.02
C PHE A 125 -4.05 -8.63 0.87
N GLU A 126 -5.34 -8.85 0.76
CA GLU A 126 -5.97 -9.57 -0.35
C GLU A 126 -6.58 -8.55 -1.32
N LYS A 127 -6.22 -8.64 -2.61
CA LYS A 127 -6.84 -7.82 -3.66
C LYS A 127 -8.24 -8.35 -3.96
N TYR A 128 -9.21 -7.46 -4.04
CA TYR A 128 -10.59 -7.85 -4.36
C TYR A 128 -10.69 -8.45 -5.76
N TYR A 129 -11.31 -9.63 -5.86
CA TYR A 129 -11.42 -10.37 -7.13
C TYR A 129 -12.15 -9.57 -8.23
N GLY A 130 -13.02 -8.64 -7.86
CA GLY A 130 -13.78 -7.81 -8.79
C GLY A 130 -13.03 -6.55 -9.23
N ASN A 131 -11.73 -6.44 -8.99
CA ASN A 131 -10.93 -5.32 -9.44
C ASN A 131 -10.81 -5.27 -10.98
N PRO A 132 -10.69 -4.06 -11.56
CA PRO A 132 -10.79 -2.76 -10.90
C PRO A 132 -12.25 -2.38 -10.57
N VAL A 133 -12.45 -1.66 -9.46
CA VAL A 133 -13.79 -1.19 -9.01
C VAL A 133 -14.23 0.12 -9.65
N ILE A 134 -13.29 0.93 -10.16
CA ILE A 134 -13.59 2.08 -11.03
C ILE A 134 -12.77 1.91 -12.31
N VAL A 135 -13.47 1.54 -13.38
CA VAL A 135 -12.92 1.40 -14.72
C VAL A 135 -12.82 2.76 -15.42
N ASN A 136 -11.83 2.90 -16.31
CA ASN A 136 -11.80 4.00 -17.26
C ASN A 136 -12.71 3.68 -18.45
N GLU A 137 -14.00 4.00 -18.33
CA GLU A 137 -14.89 4.02 -19.50
C GLU A 137 -14.53 5.24 -20.35
N ARG A 138 -13.82 5.02 -21.47
CA ARG A 138 -13.69 6.09 -22.47
C ARG A 138 -15.09 6.39 -23.04
N LYS A 139 -15.71 7.50 -22.63
CA LYS A 139 -16.50 8.28 -23.58
C LYS A 139 -15.50 9.02 -24.47
N LYS A 140 -15.34 8.52 -25.69
CA LYS A 140 -14.82 9.33 -26.80
C LYS A 140 -15.84 10.40 -27.15
#